data_AF-A0A9P0CFX9-F1
#
_entry.id   AF-A0A9P0CFX9-F1
#
_cell.length_a   1.000
_cell.length_b   1.000
_cell.length_c   1.000
_cell.angle_alpha   90.00
_cell.angle_beta   90.00
_cell.angle_gamma   90.00
#
_symmetry.space_group_name_H-M   'P 1'
#
loop_
_entity.id
_entity.type
_entity.pdbx_description
1 polymer ?
#
loop_
_entity_poly.entity_id
_entity_poly.type
_entity_poly.pdbx_seq_one_letter_code
_entity_poly.pdbx_strand_id
1 'polypeptide(L)'
;MNPKVDLPVQLTVGSIESASHMSRETITKIVVIETEKYFCYAAVSQYGRIGIYDGNLNFMTSYHVIMTHKDLERTDDERRRRNRWITDAIFCVDIQMLIVSNSTRSIAIYDASGLKHEPLWLIIGSPEIIECLAYKKISQNKVRQGSQCILFGGTNAGDVILFKFLQPETSLLRRKHTEKINIIYWH
;
A
#
# COMPACT_ATOMS: atom_id res chain seq x y z
N MET A 1 -13.93 31.46 6.72
CA MET A 1 -14.85 31.16 5.60
C MET A 1 -15.40 29.77 5.84
N ASN A 2 -16.69 29.66 6.14
CA ASN A 2 -17.34 28.35 6.26
C ASN A 2 -17.53 27.77 4.84
N PRO A 3 -17.26 26.47 4.62
CA PRO A 3 -17.58 25.84 3.33
C PRO A 3 -19.09 25.93 3.10
N LYS A 4 -19.49 26.36 1.90
CA LYS A 4 -20.90 26.39 1.50
C LYS A 4 -21.43 24.96 1.51
N VAL A 5 -22.33 24.70 2.45
CA VAL A 5 -23.12 23.48 2.58
C VAL A 5 -24.10 23.43 1.40
N ASP A 6 -24.29 22.23 0.84
CA ASP A 6 -25.28 21.86 -0.18
C ASP A 6 -24.98 22.12 -1.67
N LEU A 7 -23.79 21.73 -2.16
CA LEU A 7 -23.71 21.26 -3.55
C LEU A 7 -24.10 19.78 -3.59
N PRO A 8 -25.20 19.39 -4.26
CA PRO A 8 -25.54 17.99 -4.42
C PRO A 8 -24.39 17.30 -5.16
N VAL A 9 -23.69 16.41 -4.47
CA VAL A 9 -22.68 15.54 -5.11
C VAL A 9 -23.44 14.63 -6.06
N GLN A 10 -23.38 14.94 -7.35
CA GLN A 10 -23.86 14.03 -8.38
C GLN A 10 -22.87 12.87 -8.46
N LEU A 11 -23.17 11.80 -7.71
CA LEU A 11 -22.48 10.52 -7.85
C LEU A 11 -22.93 9.88 -9.16
N THR A 12 -22.26 10.26 -10.24
CA THR A 12 -22.38 9.53 -11.50
C THR A 12 -21.64 8.22 -11.32
N VAL A 13 -22.36 7.15 -11.00
CA VAL A 13 -21.79 5.80 -10.94
C VAL A 13 -21.45 5.39 -12.36
N GLY A 14 -20.23 5.69 -12.77
CA GLY A 14 -19.65 5.10 -13.98
C GLY A 14 -19.45 3.61 -13.74
N SER A 15 -20.03 2.77 -14.59
CA SER A 15 -19.75 1.34 -14.58
C SER A 15 -18.37 1.10 -15.18
N ILE A 16 -17.39 0.68 -14.38
CA ILE A 16 -16.20 0.01 -14.93
C ILE A 16 -16.64 -1.40 -15.32
N GLU A 17 -17.03 -1.58 -16.59
CA GLU A 17 -17.38 -2.92 -17.10
C GLU A 17 -16.16 -3.84 -17.14
N SER A 18 -14.97 -3.28 -17.36
CA SER A 18 -13.70 -3.96 -17.12
C SER A 18 -12.53 -2.98 -17.00
N ALA A 19 -11.68 -3.18 -15.99
CA ALA A 19 -10.36 -2.57 -15.96
C ALA A 19 -9.48 -3.26 -17.02
N SER A 20 -9.39 -2.70 -18.22
CA SER A 20 -8.77 -3.34 -19.39
C SER A 20 -7.32 -3.81 -19.17
N HIS A 21 -6.56 -3.13 -18.30
CA HIS A 21 -5.20 -3.53 -17.94
C HIS A 21 -5.16 -4.63 -16.86
N MET A 22 -6.22 -4.83 -16.08
CA MET A 22 -6.33 -5.92 -15.11
C MET A 22 -6.96 -7.15 -15.78
N SER A 23 -6.20 -7.78 -16.68
CA SER A 23 -6.61 -8.92 -17.50
C SER A 23 -7.33 -10.03 -16.71
N ARG A 24 -8.67 -9.95 -16.57
CA ARG A 24 -9.53 -10.89 -15.84
C ARG A 24 -9.02 -11.26 -14.43
N GLU A 25 -8.30 -10.37 -13.77
CA GLU A 25 -7.85 -10.60 -12.41
C GLU A 25 -8.87 -10.02 -11.44
N THR A 26 -9.23 -10.80 -10.41
CA THR A 26 -10.10 -10.31 -9.34
C THR A 26 -9.43 -9.14 -8.64
N ILE A 27 -10.17 -8.06 -8.40
CA ILE A 27 -9.71 -6.94 -7.57
C ILE A 27 -9.81 -7.37 -6.11
N THR A 28 -8.68 -7.43 -5.42
CA THR A 28 -8.62 -7.74 -3.98
C THR A 28 -8.97 -6.53 -3.14
N LYS A 29 -8.51 -5.34 -3.54
CA LYS A 29 -8.69 -4.10 -2.78
C LYS A 29 -8.76 -2.90 -3.71
N ILE A 30 -9.58 -1.92 -3.37
CA ILE A 30 -9.47 -0.56 -3.91
C ILE A 30 -9.04 0.33 -2.76
N VAL A 31 -7.88 0.97 -2.91
CA VAL A 31 -7.31 1.86 -1.91
C VAL A 31 -7.47 3.29 -2.38
N VAL A 32 -8.09 4.12 -1.54
CA VAL A 32 -8.18 5.57 -1.79
C VAL A 32 -6.87 6.21 -1.33
N ILE A 33 -6.23 6.95 -2.24
CA ILE A 33 -5.00 7.68 -1.96
C ILE A 33 -5.32 9.16 -2.10
N GLU A 34 -5.37 9.83 -0.96
CA GLU A 34 -5.66 11.25 -0.87
C GLU A 34 -4.49 11.93 -0.15
N THR A 35 -3.86 12.86 -0.85
CA THR A 35 -2.81 13.71 -0.31
C THR A 35 -3.23 15.17 -0.45
N GLU A 36 -2.46 16.09 0.13
CA GLU A 36 -2.70 17.53 -0.06
C GLU A 36 -2.58 17.97 -1.54
N LYS A 37 -1.89 17.19 -2.38
CA LYS A 37 -1.55 17.58 -3.75
C LYS A 37 -2.41 16.89 -4.80
N TYR A 38 -2.90 15.68 -4.53
CA TYR A 38 -3.64 14.88 -5.50
C TYR A 38 -4.49 13.80 -4.82
N PHE A 39 -5.43 13.28 -5.61
CA PHE A 39 -6.33 12.19 -5.26
C PHE A 39 -6.31 11.13 -6.37
N CYS A 40 -6.23 9.86 -6.00
CA CYS A 40 -6.40 8.74 -6.94
C CYS A 40 -6.95 7.48 -6.25
N TYR A 41 -7.47 6.56 -7.06
CA TYR A 41 -7.78 5.19 -6.65
C TYR A 41 -6.67 4.25 -7.09
N ALA A 42 -6.15 3.44 -6.17
CA ALA A 42 -5.30 2.31 -6.48
C ALA A 42 -6.12 1.02 -6.39
N ALA A 43 -6.52 0.47 -7.54
CA ALA A 43 -7.10 -0.86 -7.58
C ALA A 43 -5.98 -1.89 -7.57
N VAL A 44 -6.08 -2.87 -6.67
CA VAL A 44 -5.07 -3.89 -6.43
C VAL A 44 -5.64 -5.25 -6.81
N SER A 45 -5.03 -5.90 -7.80
CA SER A 45 -5.46 -7.20 -8.28
C SER A 45 -4.91 -8.34 -7.43
N GLN A 46 -5.58 -9.49 -7.51
CA GLN A 46 -5.19 -10.72 -6.82
C GLN A 46 -3.74 -11.09 -7.07
N TYR A 47 -3.22 -10.96 -8.29
CA TYR A 47 -1.85 -11.38 -8.62
C TYR A 47 -0.82 -10.24 -8.58
N GLY A 48 -1.17 -9.11 -7.96
CA GLY A 48 -0.23 -8.05 -7.62
C GLY A 48 -0.14 -6.91 -8.62
N ARG A 49 -1.03 -6.82 -9.61
CA ARG A 49 -1.08 -5.65 -10.49
C ARG A 49 -1.81 -4.53 -9.75
N ILE A 50 -1.18 -3.36 -9.68
CA ILE A 50 -1.81 -2.14 -9.18
C ILE A 50 -2.08 -1.21 -10.35
N GLY A 51 -3.33 -0.81 -10.50
CA GLY A 51 -3.79 0.19 -11.45
C GLY A 51 -4.16 1.47 -10.72
N ILE A 52 -3.66 2.60 -11.21
CA ILE A 52 -3.93 3.93 -10.66
C ILE A 52 -4.95 4.63 -11.55
N TYR A 53 -5.96 5.21 -10.92
CA TYR A 53 -7.07 5.88 -11.59
C TYR A 53 -7.35 7.24 -10.95
N ASP A 54 -7.77 8.21 -11.75
CA ASP A 54 -8.18 9.52 -11.24
C ASP A 54 -9.55 9.49 -10.53
N GLY A 55 -10.02 10.65 -10.06
CA GLY A 55 -11.32 10.77 -9.40
C GLY A 55 -12.54 10.42 -10.28
N ASN A 56 -12.37 10.42 -11.59
CA ASN A 56 -13.38 10.02 -12.57
C ASN A 56 -13.20 8.57 -13.03
N LEU A 57 -12.32 7.80 -12.37
CA LEU A 57 -11.99 6.42 -12.69
C LEU A 57 -11.33 6.24 -14.07
N ASN A 58 -10.69 7.28 -14.61
CA ASN A 58 -9.87 7.14 -15.80
C ASN A 58 -8.53 6.49 -15.43
N PHE A 59 -8.11 5.51 -16.21
CA PHE A 59 -6.81 4.86 -16.01
C PHE A 59 -5.66 5.84 -16.27
N MET A 60 -4.70 5.87 -15.35
CA MET A 60 -3.52 6.72 -15.42
C MET A 60 -2.24 5.91 -15.68
N THR A 61 -1.97 4.91 -14.83
CA THR A 61 -0.77 4.07 -14.92
C THR A 61 -0.93 2.76 -14.14
N SER A 62 -0.04 1.79 -14.35
CA SER A 62 -0.02 0.55 -13.59
C SER A 62 1.39 0.05 -13.34
N TYR A 63 1.57 -0.73 -12.28
CA TYR A 63 2.82 -1.41 -11.95
C TYR A 63 2.55 -2.74 -11.24
N HIS A 64 3.58 -3.59 -11.10
CA HIS A 64 3.47 -4.83 -10.33
C HIS A 64 4.11 -4.72 -8.94
N VAL A 65 3.43 -5.29 -7.95
CA VAL A 65 3.93 -5.39 -6.58
C VAL A 65 5.14 -6.31 -6.51
N ILE A 66 6.16 -5.88 -5.76
CA ILE A 66 7.32 -6.69 -5.43
C ILE A 66 6.95 -7.58 -4.25
N MET A 67 6.74 -8.88 -4.48
CA MET A 67 6.39 -9.82 -3.42
C MET A 67 7.62 -10.51 -2.82
N THR A 68 8.66 -10.74 -3.61
CA THR A 68 9.85 -11.49 -3.17
C THR A 68 11.16 -10.81 -3.55
N HIS A 69 12.27 -11.18 -2.89
CA HIS A 69 13.61 -10.71 -3.26
C HIS A 69 13.92 -10.92 -4.76
N LYS A 70 13.48 -12.05 -5.33
CA LYS A 70 13.72 -12.37 -6.74
C LYS A 70 12.95 -11.47 -7.72
N ASP A 71 11.97 -10.72 -7.25
CA ASP A 71 11.18 -9.82 -8.09
C ASP A 71 11.91 -8.49 -8.34
N LEU A 72 12.94 -8.19 -7.55
CA LEU A 72 13.78 -6.99 -7.70
C LEU A 72 14.58 -6.96 -9.00
N GLU A 73 14.96 -8.13 -9.49
CA GLU A 73 15.73 -8.32 -10.72
C GLU A 73 14.83 -8.51 -11.94
N ARG A 74 13.50 -8.52 -11.75
CA ARG A 74 12.52 -8.80 -12.78
C ARG A 74 11.81 -7.54 -13.26
N THR A 75 11.45 -7.57 -14.53
CA THR A 75 10.50 -6.62 -15.12
C THR A 75 9.10 -6.85 -14.57
N ASP A 76 8.22 -5.87 -14.69
CA ASP A 76 6.85 -5.97 -14.18
C ASP A 76 6.10 -7.17 -14.78
N ASP A 77 6.26 -7.48 -16.07
CA ASP A 77 5.57 -8.62 -16.69
C ASP A 77 6.05 -9.97 -16.14
N GLU A 78 7.34 -10.09 -15.78
CA GLU A 78 7.94 -11.31 -15.22
C GLU A 78 7.60 -11.52 -13.73
N ARG A 79 7.16 -10.47 -13.04
CA ARG A 79 6.75 -10.55 -11.62
C ARG A 79 5.42 -11.27 -11.45
N ARG A 80 4.56 -11.24 -12.47
CA ARG A 80 3.23 -11.87 -12.42
C ARG A 80 3.36 -13.39 -12.26
N ARG A 81 2.84 -13.93 -11.15
CA ARG A 81 2.80 -15.37 -10.90
C ARG A 81 1.51 -15.79 -10.23
N ARG A 82 0.82 -16.75 -10.84
CA ARG A 82 -0.50 -17.22 -10.38
C ARG A 82 -0.49 -18.05 -9.08
N ASN A 83 0.69 -18.38 -8.55
CA ASN A 83 0.84 -19.11 -7.29
C ASN A 83 1.10 -18.23 -6.07
N ARG A 84 1.01 -16.91 -6.22
CA ARG A 84 1.17 -15.93 -5.15
C ARG A 84 0.09 -14.88 -5.32
N TRP A 85 -0.44 -14.36 -4.23
CA TRP A 85 -1.53 -13.38 -4.31
C TRP A 85 -1.40 -12.30 -3.24
N ILE A 86 -1.98 -11.14 -3.54
CA ILE A 86 -2.16 -10.05 -2.59
C ILE A 86 -3.22 -10.45 -1.57
N THR A 87 -2.93 -10.20 -0.30
CA THR A 87 -3.86 -10.45 0.80
C THR A 87 -4.56 -9.18 1.24
N ASP A 88 -3.84 -8.06 1.38
CA ASP A 88 -4.42 -6.77 1.72
C ASP A 88 -3.54 -5.60 1.26
N ALA A 89 -4.13 -4.40 1.22
CA ALA A 89 -3.44 -3.16 0.95
C ALA A 89 -4.11 -1.98 1.69
N ILE A 90 -3.29 -1.08 2.23
CA ILE A 90 -3.75 0.14 2.92
C ILE A 90 -2.87 1.34 2.56
N PHE A 91 -3.47 2.53 2.60
CA PHE A 91 -2.74 3.80 2.47
C PHE A 91 -2.70 4.52 3.82
N CYS A 92 -1.51 4.94 4.23
CA CYS A 92 -1.26 5.64 5.48
C CYS A 92 -1.03 7.12 5.20
N VAL A 93 -2.09 7.93 5.34
CA VAL A 93 -2.13 9.34 4.91
C VAL A 93 -1.06 10.24 5.56
N ASP A 94 -0.76 10.01 6.83
CA ASP A 94 0.17 10.83 7.62
C ASP A 94 1.64 10.67 7.21
N ILE A 95 1.96 9.57 6.54
CA ILE A 95 3.30 9.24 6.05
C ILE A 95 3.34 9.07 4.53
N GLN A 96 2.18 9.19 3.86
CA GLN A 96 2.01 9.06 2.42
C GLN A 96 2.53 7.73 1.85
N MET A 97 2.31 6.62 2.58
CA MET A 97 2.80 5.29 2.20
C MET A 97 1.66 4.35 1.82
N LEU A 98 1.82 3.61 0.73
CA LEU A 98 1.00 2.47 0.39
C LEU A 98 1.69 1.19 0.89
N ILE A 99 1.00 0.43 1.72
CA ILE A 99 1.49 -0.82 2.32
C ILE A 99 0.69 -1.99 1.75
N VAL A 100 1.37 -3.02 1.29
CA VAL A 100 0.77 -4.17 0.61
C VAL A 100 1.30 -5.47 1.19
N SER A 101 0.42 -6.34 1.69
CA SER A 101 0.75 -7.70 2.15
C SER A 101 0.38 -8.74 1.09
N ASN A 102 1.06 -9.88 1.13
CA ASN A 102 0.85 -10.95 0.17
C ASN A 102 1.15 -12.34 0.75
N SER A 103 0.77 -13.38 0.01
CA SER A 103 0.89 -14.78 0.41
C SER A 103 2.32 -15.32 0.50
N THR A 104 3.34 -14.53 0.13
CA THR A 104 4.75 -14.91 0.26
C THR A 104 5.37 -14.55 1.61
N ARG A 105 4.53 -14.19 2.59
CA ARG A 105 4.94 -13.75 3.94
C ARG A 105 5.84 -12.53 3.89
N SER A 106 5.47 -11.57 3.06
CA SER A 106 6.17 -10.31 2.89
C SER A 106 5.22 -9.13 2.85
N ILE A 107 5.77 -7.95 3.17
CA ILE A 107 5.11 -6.66 3.09
C ILE A 107 5.94 -5.75 2.19
N ALA A 108 5.33 -5.25 1.13
CA ALA A 108 5.91 -4.22 0.27
C ALA A 108 5.39 -2.85 0.68
N ILE A 109 6.28 -1.88 0.80
CA ILE A 109 5.95 -0.50 1.19
C ILE A 109 6.42 0.44 0.08
N TYR A 110 5.48 1.24 -0.42
CA TYR A 110 5.68 2.20 -1.50
C TYR A 110 5.48 3.62 -0.98
N ASP A 111 6.33 4.53 -1.44
CA ASP A 111 6.05 5.96 -1.42
C ASP A 111 4.88 6.23 -2.35
N ALA A 112 3.82 6.83 -1.83
CA ALA A 112 2.64 7.26 -2.57
C ALA A 112 2.37 8.75 -2.32
N SER A 113 3.42 9.56 -2.19
CA SER A 113 3.36 11.02 -2.16
C SER A 113 3.11 11.66 -3.54
N GLY A 114 3.19 10.88 -4.61
CA GLY A 114 2.85 11.26 -5.99
C GLY A 114 2.24 10.11 -6.78
N LEU A 115 1.68 10.41 -7.95
CA LEU A 115 0.97 9.43 -8.80
C LEU A 115 1.82 8.23 -9.25
N LYS A 116 3.15 8.39 -9.29
CA LYS A 116 4.09 7.30 -9.56
C LYS A 116 4.59 6.77 -8.22
N HIS A 117 4.02 5.65 -7.78
CA HIS A 117 4.43 5.05 -6.52
C HIS A 117 5.81 4.42 -6.62
N GLU A 118 6.69 4.72 -5.65
CA GLU A 118 8.07 4.26 -5.64
C GLU A 118 8.28 3.18 -4.56
N PRO A 119 8.80 1.99 -4.90
CA PRO A 119 9.04 0.96 -3.90
C PRO A 119 10.18 1.36 -2.95
N LEU A 120 9.90 1.42 -1.66
CA LEU A 120 10.87 1.84 -0.63
C LEU A 120 11.42 0.69 0.19
N TRP A 121 10.53 -0.20 0.67
CA TRP A 121 10.90 -1.31 1.53
C TRP A 121 10.20 -2.60 1.14
N LEU A 122 10.90 -3.70 1.36
CA LEU A 122 10.36 -5.06 1.31
C LEU A 122 10.74 -5.77 2.61
N ILE A 123 9.74 -6.02 3.46
CA ILE A 123 9.89 -6.83 4.67
C ILE A 123 9.58 -8.27 4.28
N ILE A 124 10.50 -9.20 4.53
CA ILE A 124 10.40 -10.60 4.11
C ILE A 124 10.49 -11.51 5.33
N GLY A 125 9.78 -12.63 5.29
CA GLY A 125 9.97 -13.72 6.25
C GLY A 125 9.11 -13.56 7.49
N SER A 126 7.96 -12.88 7.37
CA SER A 126 6.95 -12.94 8.43
C SER A 126 6.68 -14.41 8.79
N PRO A 127 6.46 -14.76 10.07
CA PRO A 127 6.28 -16.15 10.48
C PRO A 127 5.12 -16.81 9.70
N GLU A 128 4.03 -16.06 9.57
CA GLU A 128 2.77 -16.46 8.96
C GLU A 128 2.38 -15.52 7.81
N ILE A 129 1.36 -15.90 7.03
CA ILE A 129 0.79 -15.04 6.00
C ILE A 129 -0.06 -13.97 6.67
N ILE A 130 0.26 -12.71 6.42
CA ILE A 130 -0.55 -11.57 6.87
C ILE A 130 -1.75 -11.43 5.94
N GLU A 131 -2.96 -11.61 6.46
CA GLU A 131 -4.22 -11.59 5.71
C GLU A 131 -4.90 -10.23 5.70
N CYS A 132 -4.72 -9.43 6.75
CA CYS A 132 -5.30 -8.10 6.85
C CYS A 132 -4.34 -7.14 7.56
N LEU A 133 -4.42 -5.85 7.18
CA LEU A 133 -3.58 -4.79 7.69
C LEU A 133 -4.43 -3.67 8.30
N ALA A 134 -3.96 -3.10 9.40
CA ALA A 134 -4.50 -1.87 9.96
C ALA A 134 -3.36 -0.97 10.44
N TYR A 135 -3.49 0.34 10.24
CA TYR A 135 -2.47 1.30 10.64
C TYR A 135 -3.03 2.30 11.65
N LYS A 136 -2.23 2.64 12.66
CA LYS A 136 -2.58 3.65 13.66
C LYS A 136 -1.38 4.52 14.01
N LYS A 137 -1.51 5.83 13.80
CA LYS A 137 -0.63 6.83 14.39
C LYS A 137 -0.98 7.01 15.87
N ILE A 138 0.01 6.90 16.74
CA ILE A 138 -0.08 7.14 18.18
C ILE A 138 0.57 8.48 18.46
N SER A 139 -0.26 9.51 18.60
CA SER A 139 0.17 10.78 19.18
C SER A 139 0.19 10.63 20.69
N GLN A 140 1.38 10.59 21.30
CA GLN A 140 1.49 10.70 22.75
C GLN A 140 1.42 12.17 23.15
N ASN A 141 0.49 12.51 24.05
CA ASN A 141 0.43 13.84 24.63
C ASN A 141 1.69 14.10 25.46
N LYS A 142 2.33 15.25 25.18
CA LYS A 142 3.26 16.05 26.01
C LYS A 142 3.87 15.23 27.17
N VAL A 143 5.08 14.68 27.06
CA VAL A 143 6.23 15.45 27.56
C VAL A 143 7.58 15.03 26.95
N ARG A 144 7.85 13.78 26.52
CA ARG A 144 9.23 13.40 26.09
C ARG A 144 9.40 12.25 25.08
N GLN A 145 8.35 11.71 24.46
CA GLN A 145 8.50 10.64 23.45
C GLN A 145 7.88 11.10 22.13
N GLY A 146 8.67 11.05 21.04
CA GLY A 146 8.21 11.40 19.70
C GLY A 146 7.01 10.56 19.26
N SER A 147 6.29 11.05 18.24
CA SER A 147 5.15 10.32 17.66
C SER A 147 5.55 8.90 17.30
N GLN A 148 4.70 7.91 17.61
CA GLN A 148 4.89 6.52 17.21
C GLN A 148 3.79 6.14 16.22
N CYS A 149 4.02 5.13 15.40
CA CYS A 149 2.92 4.50 14.69
C CYS A 149 3.06 2.98 14.73
N ILE A 150 1.92 2.31 14.61
CA ILE A 150 1.83 0.86 14.65
C ILE A 150 1.08 0.40 13.40
N LEU A 151 1.68 -0.54 12.68
CA LEU A 151 1.00 -1.37 11.71
C LEU A 151 0.66 -2.70 12.39
N PHE A 152 -0.61 -3.08 12.33
CA PHE A 152 -1.14 -4.35 12.78
C PHE A 152 -1.32 -5.25 11.56
N GLY A 153 -0.91 -6.51 11.68
CA GLY A 153 -1.17 -7.55 10.69
C GLY A 153 -1.90 -8.72 11.34
N GLY A 154 -3.11 -9.03 10.91
CA GLY A 154 -3.78 -10.28 11.27
C GLY A 154 -3.26 -11.41 10.40
N THR A 155 -2.97 -12.58 10.99
CA THR A 155 -2.38 -13.72 10.26
C THR A 155 -3.40 -14.80 9.97
N ASN A 156 -3.09 -15.66 9.00
CA ASN A 156 -3.86 -16.87 8.69
C ASN A 156 -3.89 -17.90 9.84
N ALA A 157 -2.99 -17.78 10.83
CA ALA A 157 -2.99 -18.61 12.04
C ALA A 157 -3.93 -18.06 13.13
N GLY A 158 -4.53 -16.88 12.93
CA GLY A 158 -5.36 -16.20 13.92
C GLY A 158 -4.59 -15.30 14.89
N ASP A 159 -3.29 -15.08 14.66
CA ASP A 159 -2.46 -14.20 15.46
C ASP A 159 -2.51 -12.75 14.98
N VAL A 160 -2.03 -11.84 15.82
CA VAL A 160 -1.81 -10.43 15.45
C VAL A 160 -0.33 -10.09 15.61
N ILE A 161 0.29 -9.65 14.52
CA ILE A 161 1.66 -9.14 14.48
C ILE A 161 1.63 -7.62 14.54
N LEU A 162 2.53 -7.03 15.32
CA LEU A 162 2.66 -5.58 15.46
C LEU A 162 4.03 -5.11 14.93
N PHE A 163 4.01 -4.14 14.04
CA PHE A 163 5.19 -3.41 13.58
C PHE A 163 5.14 -2.02 14.23
N LYS A 164 6.02 -1.79 15.20
CA LYS A 164 6.14 -0.49 15.87
C LYS A 164 7.22 0.35 15.21
N PHE A 165 6.84 1.48 14.63
CA PHE A 165 7.76 2.42 14.02
C PHE A 165 8.02 3.59 14.98
N LEU A 166 9.30 3.83 15.26
CA LEU A 166 9.73 4.77 16.31
C LEU A 166 10.00 6.19 15.79
N GLN A 167 10.05 6.40 14.46
CA GLN A 167 10.36 7.68 13.83
C GLN A 167 9.45 8.01 12.63
N PRO A 168 8.11 7.88 12.74
CA PRO A 168 7.18 8.06 11.62
C PRO A 168 7.22 9.45 10.97
N GLU A 169 7.62 10.49 11.70
CA GLU A 169 7.70 11.86 11.18
C GLU A 169 8.87 12.08 10.23
N THR A 170 9.91 11.24 10.30
CA THR A 170 11.08 11.31 9.43
C THR A 170 11.04 10.23 8.35
N SER A 171 10.76 8.98 8.75
CA SER A 171 10.63 7.82 7.86
C SER A 171 10.20 6.61 8.67
N LEU A 172 9.31 5.76 8.15
CA LEU A 172 8.94 4.50 8.81
C LEU A 172 10.18 3.67 9.21
N LEU A 173 11.14 3.57 8.29
CA LEU A 173 12.32 2.73 8.41
C LEU A 173 13.56 3.50 7.94
N ARG A 174 14.74 3.18 8.49
CA ARG A 174 16.00 3.79 8.05
C ARG A 174 16.32 3.33 6.62
N ARG A 175 16.56 4.27 5.71
CA ARG A 175 17.04 3.98 4.35
C ARG A 175 18.57 3.82 4.38
N LYS A 176 19.09 2.71 3.85
CA LYS A 176 20.53 2.52 3.62
C LYS A 176 20.95 3.08 2.27
N HIS A 177 20.06 2.98 1.28
CA HIS A 177 20.26 3.49 -0.07
C HIS A 177 19.02 4.28 -0.51
N THR A 178 19.25 5.37 -1.24
CA THR A 178 18.20 6.24 -1.80
C THR A 178 17.63 5.69 -3.10
N GLU A 179 18.47 5.07 -3.93
CA GLU A 179 18.13 4.64 -5.29
C GLU A 179 17.61 3.20 -5.38
N LYS A 180 17.69 2.43 -4.30
CA LYS A 180 17.29 1.02 -4.26
C LYS A 180 16.30 0.78 -3.13
N ILE A 181 15.37 -0.15 -3.38
CA ILE A 181 14.50 -0.70 -2.34
C ILE A 181 15.34 -1.33 -1.24
N ASN A 182 14.95 -1.11 0.01
CA ASN A 182 15.63 -1.63 1.19
C ASN A 182 14.93 -2.92 1.64
N ILE A 183 15.71 -3.99 1.79
CA ILE A 183 15.20 -5.30 2.21
C ILE A 183 15.40 -5.47 3.71
N ILE A 184 14.35 -5.91 4.41
CA ILE A 184 14.38 -6.21 5.83
C ILE A 184 13.93 -7.66 5.99
N TYR A 185 14.73 -8.44 6.72
CA TYR A 185 14.36 -9.79 7.11
C TYR A 185 13.74 -9.75 8.49
N TRP A 186 12.55 -10.34 8.61
CA TRP A 186 11.98 -10.68 9.89
C TRP A 186 12.76 -11.86 10.48
N HIS A 187 13.08 -11.77 11.77
CA HIS A 187 13.82 -12.78 12.53
C HIS A 187 12.93 -13.41 13.59
#